data_AF-A0A9D7SA29-F1
#
_entry.id   AF-A0A9D7SA29-F1
#
_cell.length_a   1.000
_cell.length_b   1.000
_cell.length_c   1.000
_cell.angle_alpha   90.00
_cell.angle_beta   90.00
_cell.angle_gamma   90.00
#
_symmetry.space_group_name_H-M   'P 1'
#
loop_
_entity.id
_entity.type
_entity.pdbx_description
1 polymer ?
#
loop_
_entity_poly.entity_id
_entity_poly.type
_entity_poly.pdbx_seq_one_letter_code
_entity_poly.pdbx_strand_id
1 'polypeptide(L)'
;MKKIIIAYPVQDLTVARYLAARDLDYIGIDLDSRDVVQNEYFINQLRNWIEGPKLIGFTEHLGTLHNQSYSILDDIFIKPSFLISGPNQIDLVDHEENPFIFRKTKEQFDQLSDVQKKVAIVLVKDAYHLHEINGNLGWMVDPGHEEITGICDFDALDALLDDLN
;
A
#
# COMPACT_ATOMS: atom_id res chain seq x y z
N MET A 1 8.80 -16.32 -6.44
CA MET A 1 7.46 -15.71 -6.50
C MET A 1 7.68 -14.21 -6.48
N LYS A 2 7.07 -13.45 -7.39
CA LYS A 2 7.16 -11.98 -7.36
C LYS A 2 6.55 -11.50 -6.04
N LYS A 3 7.21 -10.56 -5.35
CA LYS A 3 6.66 -9.91 -4.15
C LYS A 3 5.62 -8.89 -4.57
N ILE A 4 4.52 -8.81 -3.83
CA ILE A 4 3.53 -7.74 -4.01
C ILE A 4 4.13 -6.45 -3.44
N ILE A 5 4.09 -5.35 -4.18
CA ILE A 5 4.49 -4.03 -3.67
C ILE A 5 3.29 -3.07 -3.68
N ILE A 6 2.99 -2.53 -2.51
CA ILE A 6 1.92 -1.55 -2.28
C ILE A 6 2.55 -0.24 -1.81
N ALA A 7 2.30 0.86 -2.52
CA ALA A 7 2.62 2.20 -2.01
C ALA A 7 1.41 2.79 -1.28
N TYR A 8 1.57 3.14 0.00
CA TYR A 8 0.51 3.73 0.82
C TYR A 8 1.08 4.54 2.00
N PRO A 9 0.55 5.74 2.29
CA PRO A 9 -0.53 6.44 1.59
C PRO A 9 0.00 7.33 0.45
N VAL A 10 -0.52 7.16 -0.76
CA VAL A 10 -0.24 8.07 -1.88
C VAL A 10 -1.17 9.29 -1.81
N GLN A 11 -0.59 10.49 -1.80
CA GLN A 11 -1.33 11.73 -1.53
C GLN A 11 -1.38 12.72 -2.70
N ASP A 12 -0.51 12.57 -3.69
CA ASP A 12 -0.41 13.49 -4.81
C ASP A 12 -0.12 12.77 -6.13
N LEU A 13 -0.40 13.47 -7.23
CA LEU A 13 -0.28 12.90 -8.57
C LEU A 13 1.18 12.77 -9.02
N THR A 14 2.09 13.60 -8.49
CA THR A 14 3.51 13.57 -8.84
C THR A 14 4.12 12.24 -8.39
N VAL A 15 3.93 11.90 -7.11
CA VAL A 15 4.35 10.63 -6.51
C VAL A 15 3.65 9.45 -7.19
N ALA A 16 2.33 9.55 -7.44
CA ALA A 16 1.60 8.47 -8.10
C ALA A 16 2.12 8.14 -9.51
N ARG A 17 2.43 9.16 -10.31
CA ARG A 17 2.98 8.99 -11.67
C ARG A 17 4.37 8.39 -11.64
N TYR A 18 5.19 8.82 -10.69
CA TYR A 18 6.49 8.25 -10.45
C TYR A 18 6.39 6.76 -10.13
N LEU A 19 5.54 6.39 -9.16
CA LEU A 19 5.31 5.01 -8.75
C LEU A 19 4.77 4.14 -9.88
N ALA A 20 3.87 4.66 -10.72
CA ALA A 20 3.34 3.94 -11.87
C ALA A 20 4.44 3.53 -12.86
N ALA A 21 5.51 4.31 -12.98
CA ALA A 21 6.67 3.99 -13.82
C ALA A 21 7.63 2.96 -13.19
N ARG A 22 7.42 2.56 -11.92
CA ARG A 22 8.27 1.64 -11.17
C ARG A 22 7.68 0.23 -11.03
N ASP A 23 6.70 -0.13 -11.86
CA ASP A 23 6.06 -1.46 -11.93
C ASP A 23 5.47 -1.97 -10.59
N LEU A 24 4.97 -1.05 -9.75
CA LEU A 24 4.24 -1.41 -8.54
C LEU A 24 2.95 -2.16 -8.86
N ASP A 25 2.54 -3.04 -7.94
CA ASP A 25 1.29 -3.79 -8.10
C ASP A 25 0.07 -2.95 -7.66
N TYR A 26 0.21 -2.15 -6.59
CA TYR A 26 -0.89 -1.35 -6.03
C TYR A 26 -0.47 0.05 -5.58
N ILE A 27 -1.35 1.02 -5.82
CA ILE A 27 -1.34 2.35 -5.21
C ILE A 27 -2.51 2.45 -4.24
N GLY A 28 -2.19 2.70 -2.97
CA GLY A 28 -3.13 2.84 -1.87
C GLY A 28 -3.42 4.29 -1.54
N ILE A 29 -4.71 4.63 -1.42
CA ILE A 29 -5.20 5.97 -1.11
C ILE A 29 -5.81 5.97 0.29
N ASP A 30 -5.42 6.93 1.13
CA ASP A 30 -6.11 7.19 2.41
C ASP A 30 -7.42 7.95 2.14
N LEU A 31 -8.55 7.24 2.22
CA LEU A 31 -9.88 7.80 1.95
C LEU A 31 -10.40 8.72 3.05
N ASP A 32 -9.82 8.69 4.25
CA ASP A 32 -10.26 9.56 5.35
C ASP A 32 -9.41 10.84 5.43
N SER A 33 -8.33 10.94 4.63
CA SER A 33 -7.47 12.13 4.59
C SER A 33 -8.06 13.33 3.84
N ARG A 34 -9.15 13.12 3.08
CA ARG A 34 -9.82 14.11 2.24
C ARG A 34 -11.34 13.97 2.35
N ASP A 35 -12.07 15.01 1.98
CA ASP A 35 -13.51 14.88 1.79
C ASP A 35 -13.85 14.04 0.55
N VAL A 36 -15.13 13.68 0.44
CA VAL A 36 -15.64 12.81 -0.62
C VAL A 36 -15.41 13.38 -2.03
N VAL A 37 -15.61 14.70 -2.21
CA VAL A 37 -15.46 15.37 -3.52
C VAL A 37 -13.99 15.44 -3.91
N GLN A 38 -13.12 15.70 -2.93
CA GLN A 38 -11.67 15.70 -3.12
C GLN A 38 -11.14 14.32 -3.45
N ASN A 39 -11.60 13.26 -2.78
CA ASN A 39 -11.25 11.88 -3.12
C ASN A 39 -11.71 11.52 -4.53
N GLU A 40 -12.95 11.85 -4.89
CA GLU A 40 -13.46 11.67 -6.25
C GLU A 40 -12.58 12.33 -7.30
N TYR A 41 -12.22 13.60 -7.07
CA TYR A 41 -11.35 14.34 -7.97
C TYR A 41 -9.98 13.66 -8.10
N PHE A 42 -9.36 13.31 -6.98
CA PHE A 42 -8.03 12.69 -6.96
C PHE A 42 -8.02 11.30 -7.62
N ILE A 43 -8.99 10.43 -7.29
CA ILE A 43 -9.11 9.10 -7.89
C ILE A 43 -9.31 9.20 -9.41
N ASN A 44 -10.12 10.16 -9.88
CA ASN A 44 -10.29 10.40 -11.31
C ASN A 44 -9.02 10.93 -11.97
N GLN A 45 -8.23 11.78 -11.28
CA GLN A 45 -6.92 12.18 -11.79
C GLN A 45 -6.00 10.97 -11.92
N LEU A 46 -5.88 10.14 -10.89
CA LEU A 46 -5.07 8.93 -10.97
C LEU A 46 -5.47 8.07 -12.17
N ARG A 47 -6.75 7.71 -12.29
CA ARG A 47 -7.23 6.91 -13.42
C ARG A 47 -6.89 7.47 -14.80
N ASN A 48 -6.92 8.80 -14.95
CA ASN A 48 -6.68 9.44 -16.25
C ASN A 48 -5.19 9.60 -16.58
N TRP A 49 -4.30 9.56 -15.58
CA TRP A 49 -2.91 9.95 -15.72
C TRP A 49 -1.90 8.86 -15.38
N ILE A 50 -2.35 7.75 -14.78
CA ILE A 50 -1.49 6.59 -14.47
C ILE A 50 -2.08 5.30 -15.04
N GLU A 51 -1.20 4.45 -15.55
CA GLU A 51 -1.46 3.10 -16.02
C GLU A 51 -0.50 2.15 -15.30
N GLY A 52 -0.89 0.89 -15.09
CA GLY A 52 -0.04 -0.12 -14.44
C GLY A 52 -0.61 -0.62 -13.11
N PRO A 53 -0.33 0.05 -11.97
CA PRO A 53 -0.76 -0.39 -10.66
C PRO A 53 -2.28 -0.31 -10.48
N LYS A 54 -2.84 -1.28 -9.75
CA LYS A 54 -4.23 -1.24 -9.28
C LYS A 54 -4.42 -0.14 -8.24
N LEU A 55 -5.61 0.44 -8.18
CA LEU A 55 -5.95 1.50 -7.23
C LEU A 55 -6.80 0.95 -6.10
N ILE A 56 -6.30 1.02 -4.87
CA ILE A 56 -7.00 0.53 -3.68
C ILE A 56 -7.23 1.65 -2.66
N GLY A 57 -8.36 1.60 -1.97
CA GLY A 57 -8.69 2.54 -0.90
C GLY A 57 -8.41 1.97 0.48
N PHE A 58 -8.05 2.83 1.43
CA PHE A 58 -8.00 2.50 2.84
C PHE A 58 -8.84 3.48 3.66
N THR A 59 -9.72 2.96 4.52
CA THR A 59 -10.59 3.77 5.39
C THR A 59 -10.71 3.18 6.79
N GLU A 60 -11.04 3.98 7.78
CA GLU A 60 -11.44 3.57 9.12
C GLU A 60 -12.92 3.14 9.18
N HIS A 61 -13.70 3.50 8.16
CA HIS A 61 -15.15 3.49 8.22
C HIS A 61 -15.79 2.72 7.05
N LEU A 62 -15.29 1.51 6.78
CA LEU A 62 -15.74 0.65 5.66
C LEU A 62 -17.27 0.54 5.57
N GLY A 63 -17.95 0.33 6.70
CA GLY A 63 -19.41 0.18 6.77
C GLY A 63 -20.21 1.45 6.47
N THR A 64 -19.56 2.61 6.32
CA THR A 64 -20.21 3.91 6.04
C THR A 64 -19.88 4.47 4.65
N LEU A 65 -19.01 3.78 3.90
CA LEU A 65 -18.71 4.12 2.51
C LEU A 65 -19.91 3.75 1.62
N HIS A 66 -20.82 4.71 1.46
CA HIS A 66 -22.00 4.57 0.59
C HIS A 66 -21.87 5.33 -0.74
N ASN A 67 -20.68 5.85 -1.07
CA ASN A 67 -20.51 6.60 -2.30
C ASN A 67 -20.18 5.68 -3.49
N GLN A 68 -21.03 5.74 -4.53
CA GLN A 68 -20.84 5.04 -5.80
C GLN A 68 -19.51 5.38 -6.48
N SER A 69 -18.93 6.54 -6.17
CA SER A 69 -17.70 6.99 -6.82
C SER A 69 -16.44 6.23 -6.42
N TYR A 70 -16.48 5.46 -5.34
CA TYR A 70 -15.41 4.52 -5.02
C TYR A 70 -15.46 3.21 -5.82
N SER A 71 -16.47 3.02 -6.67
CA SER A 71 -16.53 1.89 -7.63
C SER A 71 -15.40 1.89 -8.66
N ILE A 72 -14.64 2.99 -8.73
CA ILE A 72 -13.45 3.13 -9.58
C ILE A 72 -12.24 2.45 -8.96
N LEU A 73 -12.23 2.26 -7.64
CA LEU A 73 -11.17 1.53 -6.95
C LEU A 73 -11.34 0.03 -7.19
N ASP A 74 -10.22 -0.67 -7.35
CA ASP A 74 -10.20 -2.12 -7.47
C ASP A 74 -10.71 -2.80 -6.19
N ASP A 75 -10.40 -2.21 -5.02
CA ASP A 75 -10.92 -2.65 -3.72
C ASP A 75 -10.76 -1.57 -2.64
N ILE A 76 -11.41 -1.75 -1.49
CA ILE A 76 -11.33 -0.86 -0.33
C ILE A 76 -11.15 -1.66 0.95
N PHE A 77 -10.13 -1.30 1.72
CA PHE A 77 -9.74 -2.01 2.94
C PHE A 77 -9.81 -1.12 4.18
N ILE A 78 -9.78 -1.77 5.34
CA ILE A 78 -9.62 -1.06 6.61
C ILE A 78 -8.18 -0.55 6.72
N LYS A 79 -8.01 0.70 7.17
CA LYS A 79 -6.69 1.32 7.37
C LYS A 79 -5.79 0.44 8.22
N PRO A 80 -4.52 0.24 7.81
CA PRO A 80 -3.69 -0.68 8.55
C PRO A 80 -3.26 -0.15 9.95
N SER A 81 -3.44 1.14 10.27
CA SER A 81 -3.25 1.72 11.62
C SER A 81 -4.29 1.27 12.65
N PHE A 82 -5.48 0.86 12.22
CA PHE A 82 -6.56 0.42 13.11
C PHE A 82 -6.52 -1.08 13.39
N LEU A 83 -5.53 -1.75 12.83
CA LEU A 83 -5.34 -3.18 12.88
C LEU A 83 -4.46 -3.55 14.07
N ILE A 84 -5.02 -3.42 15.28
CA ILE A 84 -4.27 -3.62 16.54
C ILE A 84 -4.28 -5.10 17.00
N SER A 85 -5.16 -5.94 16.48
CA SER A 85 -5.31 -7.31 16.98
C SER A 85 -5.97 -8.26 15.97
N GLY A 86 -5.17 -8.94 15.16
CA GLY A 86 -5.60 -10.02 14.27
C GLY A 86 -4.88 -10.02 12.91
N PRO A 87 -4.69 -11.19 12.25
CA PRO A 87 -4.33 -11.24 10.84
C PRO A 87 -5.50 -10.69 10.03
N ASN A 88 -5.35 -9.48 9.51
CA ASN A 88 -6.39 -8.81 8.73
C ASN A 88 -6.28 -9.20 7.28
N GLN A 89 -7.29 -9.92 6.83
CA GLN A 89 -7.42 -10.43 5.48
C GLN A 89 -7.58 -9.27 4.49
N ILE A 90 -6.59 -9.07 3.63
CA ILE A 90 -6.66 -8.21 2.46
C ILE A 90 -6.81 -9.14 1.27
N ASP A 91 -7.94 -9.09 0.59
CA ASP A 91 -8.23 -9.98 -0.54
C ASP A 91 -7.54 -9.48 -1.82
N LEU A 92 -6.21 -9.35 -1.79
CA LEU A 92 -5.43 -8.79 -2.90
C LEU A 92 -5.24 -9.78 -4.04
N VAL A 93 -5.44 -11.08 -3.80
CA VAL A 93 -5.08 -12.16 -4.72
C VAL A 93 -6.05 -13.34 -4.53
N ASP A 94 -6.35 -14.09 -5.59
CA ASP A 94 -6.97 -15.44 -5.58
C ASP A 94 -6.03 -16.47 -4.89
N HIS A 95 -5.51 -16.15 -3.71
CA HIS A 95 -4.76 -17.09 -2.89
C HIS A 95 -5.73 -17.83 -1.98
N GLU A 96 -5.49 -19.12 -1.76
CA GLU A 96 -6.30 -19.94 -0.84
C GLU A 96 -6.29 -19.40 0.61
N GLU A 97 -5.34 -18.51 0.93
CA GLU A 97 -5.18 -17.88 2.23
C GLU A 97 -5.12 -16.35 2.10
N ASN A 98 -5.88 -15.67 2.94
CA ASN A 98 -6.07 -14.22 2.84
C ASN A 98 -4.87 -13.44 3.44
N PRO A 99 -4.17 -12.61 2.63
CA PRO A 99 -3.03 -11.79 3.06
C PRO A 99 -3.28 -10.91 4.29
N PHE A 100 -2.23 -10.51 5.03
CA PHE A 100 -2.38 -9.49 6.10
C PHE A 100 -1.20 -8.53 6.24
N ILE A 101 -1.47 -7.29 6.67
CA ILE A 101 -0.42 -6.30 6.95
C ILE A 101 0.28 -6.60 8.28
N PHE A 102 1.59 -6.81 8.23
CA PHE A 102 2.47 -7.00 9.36
C PHE A 102 3.29 -5.72 9.64
N ARG A 103 3.34 -5.29 10.91
CA ARG A 103 3.89 -3.97 11.31
C ARG A 103 4.87 -4.02 12.48
N LYS A 104 5.21 -5.22 12.91
CA LYS A 104 5.95 -5.52 14.15
C LYS A 104 7.41 -5.79 13.80
N THR A 105 8.32 -5.81 14.77
CA THR A 105 9.77 -5.90 14.51
C THR A 105 10.16 -7.20 13.80
N LYS A 106 11.40 -7.27 13.28
CA LYS A 106 11.95 -8.49 12.68
C LYS A 106 11.87 -9.69 13.63
N GLU A 107 12.19 -9.52 14.91
CA GLU A 107 12.12 -10.61 15.89
C GLU A 107 10.69 -11.15 16.03
N GLN A 108 9.70 -10.27 15.91
CA GLN A 108 8.29 -10.64 15.93
C GLN A 108 7.84 -11.26 14.60
N PHE A 109 8.47 -10.89 13.48
CA PHE A 109 8.23 -11.52 12.19
C PHE A 109 8.76 -12.96 12.19
N ASP A 110 9.94 -13.17 12.75
CA ASP A 110 10.58 -14.48 12.81
C ASP A 110 9.78 -15.47 13.67
N GLN A 111 8.98 -14.98 14.63
CA GLN A 111 8.04 -15.74 15.46
C GLN A 111 6.76 -16.20 14.73
N LEU A 112 6.46 -15.66 13.54
CA LEU A 112 5.32 -16.12 12.73
C LEU A 112 5.55 -17.55 12.23
N SER A 113 4.47 -18.33 12.09
CA SER A 113 4.54 -19.62 11.42
C SER A 113 4.90 -19.45 9.94
N ASP A 114 5.44 -20.50 9.30
CA ASP A 114 5.78 -20.46 7.88
C ASP A 114 4.57 -20.15 6.99
N VAL A 115 3.38 -20.59 7.41
CA VAL A 115 2.11 -20.27 6.75
C VAL A 115 1.81 -18.78 6.86
N GLN A 116 1.88 -18.22 8.07
CA GLN A 116 1.66 -16.79 8.30
C GLN A 116 2.66 -15.90 7.56
N LYS A 117 3.93 -16.33 7.48
CA LYS A 117 4.95 -15.60 6.71
C LYS A 117 4.55 -15.52 5.24
N LYS A 118 4.15 -16.63 4.61
CA LYS A 118 3.81 -16.69 3.18
C LYS A 118 2.69 -15.75 2.74
N VAL A 119 1.84 -15.31 3.66
CA VAL A 119 0.70 -14.41 3.40
C VAL A 119 0.89 -13.02 4.02
N ALA A 120 2.02 -12.77 4.70
CA ALA A 120 2.28 -11.49 5.33
C ALA A 120 2.76 -10.44 4.32
N ILE A 121 2.17 -9.26 4.35
CA ILE A 121 2.64 -8.05 3.66
C ILE A 121 3.27 -7.15 4.71
N VAL A 122 4.58 -6.94 4.63
CA VAL A 122 5.34 -6.25 5.68
C VAL A 122 5.35 -4.75 5.40
N LEU A 123 4.92 -3.95 6.38
CA LEU A 123 5.02 -2.50 6.33
C LEU A 123 6.47 -2.08 6.59
N VAL A 124 7.07 -1.45 5.60
CA VAL A 124 8.40 -0.85 5.71
C VAL A 124 8.27 0.48 6.45
N LYS A 125 8.87 0.56 7.64
CA LYS A 125 9.14 1.82 8.34
C LYS A 125 10.64 1.91 8.58
N ASP A 126 11.21 3.10 8.49
CA ASP A 126 12.63 3.39 8.74
C ASP A 126 13.15 2.60 9.95
N ALA A 127 13.93 1.53 9.67
CA ALA A 127 14.69 0.66 10.57
C ALA A 127 14.68 -0.83 10.15
N TYR A 128 13.92 -1.25 9.13
CA TYR A 128 14.00 -2.66 8.70
C TYR A 128 15.25 -2.92 7.86
N HIS A 129 16.05 -3.90 8.26
CA HIS A 129 16.94 -4.61 7.37
C HIS A 129 16.08 -5.44 6.41
N LEU A 130 15.62 -4.84 5.30
CA LEU A 130 14.72 -5.45 4.32
C LEU A 130 15.22 -6.85 3.88
N HIS A 131 16.53 -6.97 3.67
CA HIS A 131 17.19 -8.22 3.28
C HIS A 131 17.11 -9.34 4.33
N GLU A 132 16.79 -9.03 5.58
CA GLU A 132 16.71 -10.01 6.66
C GLU A 132 15.30 -10.59 6.85
N ILE A 133 14.28 -10.03 6.21
CA ILE A 133 12.90 -10.53 6.25
C ILE A 133 12.67 -11.37 5.00
N ASN A 134 12.44 -12.66 5.20
CA ASN A 134 12.29 -13.64 4.13
C ASN A 134 10.97 -14.42 4.26
N GLY A 135 10.46 -14.89 3.12
CA GLY A 135 9.24 -15.71 3.08
C GLY A 135 7.91 -14.95 3.18
N ASN A 136 7.94 -13.61 3.27
CA ASN A 136 6.75 -12.74 3.17
C ASN A 136 6.07 -12.80 1.78
N LEU A 137 4.81 -12.40 1.69
CA LEU A 137 4.08 -12.24 0.42
C LEU A 137 4.49 -10.96 -0.32
N GLY A 138 4.72 -9.88 0.44
CA GLY A 138 4.96 -8.57 -0.15
C GLY A 138 5.31 -7.48 0.86
N TRP A 139 5.30 -6.26 0.37
CA TRP A 139 5.73 -5.06 1.05
C TRP A 139 4.69 -3.96 0.91
N MET A 140 4.51 -3.20 1.98
CA MET A 140 3.80 -1.94 1.96
C MET A 140 4.78 -0.84 2.32
N VAL A 141 4.93 0.17 1.46
CA VAL A 141 5.88 1.27 1.61
C VAL A 141 5.14 2.59 1.70
N ASP A 142 5.60 3.48 2.58
CA ASP A 142 5.20 4.89 2.56
C ASP A 142 6.06 5.61 1.50
N PRO A 143 5.47 6.07 0.38
CA PRO A 143 6.24 6.71 -0.67
C PRO A 143 6.60 8.16 -0.35
N GLY A 144 6.17 8.68 0.80
CA GLY A 144 6.25 10.10 1.11
C GLY A 144 5.22 10.92 0.32
N HIS A 145 5.38 12.23 0.37
CA HIS A 145 4.55 13.18 -0.35
C HIS A 145 5.40 14.33 -0.86
N GLU A 146 4.90 15.01 -1.88
CA GLU A 146 5.51 16.22 -2.39
C GLU A 146 5.37 17.38 -1.38
N GLU A 147 6.48 17.83 -0.78
CA GLU A 147 6.47 18.99 0.13
C GLU A 147 6.27 20.32 -0.62
N ILE A 148 6.81 20.42 -1.84
CA ILE A 148 6.71 21.59 -2.72
C ILE A 148 6.40 21.10 -4.14
N THR A 149 5.34 21.65 -4.75
CA THR A 149 4.92 21.28 -6.10
C THR A 149 6.05 21.35 -7.13
N GLY A 150 6.29 20.25 -7.83
CA GLY A 150 7.35 20.05 -8.80
C GLY A 150 8.71 19.64 -8.22
N ILE A 151 8.84 19.43 -6.90
CA ILE A 151 10.10 19.05 -6.25
C ILE A 151 9.85 17.86 -5.33
N CYS A 152 10.07 16.67 -5.88
CA CYS A 152 10.21 15.43 -5.11
C CYS A 152 11.62 14.88 -5.35
N ASP A 153 12.39 14.70 -4.27
CA ASP A 153 13.61 13.90 -4.31
C ASP A 153 13.21 12.44 -4.16
N PHE A 154 13.42 11.66 -5.21
CA PHE A 154 13.06 10.25 -5.26
C PHE A 154 14.24 9.33 -4.95
N ASP A 155 15.46 9.84 -4.70
CA ASP A 155 16.66 9.01 -4.55
C ASP A 155 16.50 7.96 -3.42
N ALA A 156 15.92 8.37 -2.29
CA ALA A 156 15.65 7.47 -1.17
C ALA A 156 14.56 6.43 -1.49
N LEU A 157 13.52 6.84 -2.22
CA LEU A 157 12.45 5.95 -2.66
C LEU A 157 12.95 4.97 -3.74
N ASP A 158 13.87 5.40 -4.60
CA ASP A 158 14.50 4.56 -5.61
C ASP A 158 15.36 3.48 -4.98
N ALA A 159 16.26 3.86 -4.07
CA ALA A 159 17.08 2.90 -3.34
C ALA A 159 16.20 1.88 -2.61
N LEU A 160 15.12 2.34 -1.98
CA LEU A 160 14.15 1.47 -1.33
C LEU A 160 13.48 0.51 -2.32
N LEU A 161 12.92 1.00 -3.43
CA LEU A 161 12.20 0.17 -4.40
C LEU A 161 13.12 -0.83 -5.12
N ASP A 162 14.38 -0.46 -5.36
CA ASP A 162 15.40 -1.35 -5.91
C ASP A 162 15.76 -2.49 -4.94
N ASP A 163 15.76 -2.24 -3.64
CA ASP A 163 15.99 -3.27 -2.61
C ASP A 163 14.81 -4.25 -2.45
N LEU A 164 13.62 -3.90 -2.93
CA LEU A 164 12.38 -4.69 -2.78
C LEU A 164 12.09 -5.61 -3.98
N ASN A 165 12.70 -5.34 -5.13
CA ASN A 165 12.55 -6.10 -6.39
C ASN A 165 13.54 -7.27 -6.48
#